data_AF-A0A2Z5US59-F1
#
_entry.id   AF-A0A2Z5US59-F1
#
_cell.length_a   1.000
_cell.length_b   1.000
_cell.length_c   1.000
_cell.angle_alpha   90.00
_cell.angle_beta   90.00
_cell.angle_gamma   90.00
#
_symmetry.space_group_name_H-M   'P 1'
#
loop_
_entity.id
_entity.type
_entity.pdbx_description
1 polymer ?
#
loop_
_entity_poly.entity_id
_entity_poly.type
_entity_poly.pdbx_seq_one_letter_code
_entity_poly.pdbx_strand_id
1 'polypeptide(L)'
;MSAKSDALEAAVSDYIHARTALDAAPGARARARADRSFARLVALLGPRIRYFTRVYGLSDVAEDAAQVCAIALHRAAERYEPRRARFTTYVNWQFRAELQALRHRLHGDQRSGGRRCAATLPLDALQAKGADDWLADIEAEPATERAAADHLAARAADRLVRDWADRRRSALRGRRARVAARLDAECALVRRHLAGDEPPDRLRESDRHVVRRAIADIARHAAPQRGH
;
A
#
# COMPACT_ATOMS: atom_id res chain seq x y z
N MET A 1 46.02 0.47 6.36
CA MET A 1 44.90 -0.28 5.73
C MET A 1 44.42 -1.34 6.72
N SER A 2 43.10 -1.58 6.82
CA SER A 2 42.60 -2.58 7.78
C SER A 2 42.57 -3.95 7.13
N ALA A 3 43.24 -4.94 7.73
CA ALA A 3 43.29 -6.32 7.25
C ALA A 3 41.90 -6.93 6.95
N LYS A 4 40.86 -6.48 7.67
CA LYS A 4 39.46 -6.89 7.44
C LYS A 4 38.89 -6.35 6.12
N SER A 5 39.31 -5.16 5.70
CA SER A 5 38.90 -4.59 4.42
C SER A 5 39.55 -5.35 3.28
N ASP A 6 40.85 -5.63 3.37
CA ASP A 6 41.59 -6.34 2.32
C ASP A 6 41.10 -7.80 2.18
N ALA A 7 40.80 -8.46 3.30
CA ALA A 7 40.18 -9.79 3.30
C ALA A 7 38.80 -9.81 2.61
N LEU A 8 38.01 -8.74 2.75
CA LEU A 8 36.72 -8.64 2.08
C LEU A 8 36.89 -8.39 0.58
N GLU A 9 37.86 -7.56 0.18
CA GLU A 9 38.17 -7.31 -1.24
C GLU A 9 38.64 -8.58 -1.96
N ALA A 10 39.48 -9.38 -1.30
CA ALA A 10 39.88 -10.68 -1.82
C ALA A 10 38.68 -11.62 -1.96
N ALA A 11 37.85 -11.72 -0.91
CA ALA A 11 36.69 -12.61 -0.93
C ALA A 11 35.64 -12.23 -1.98
N VAL A 12 35.44 -10.94 -2.27
CA VAL A 12 34.49 -10.52 -3.33
C VAL A 12 35.04 -10.83 -4.71
N SER A 13 36.34 -10.64 -4.92
CA SER A 13 37.01 -11.01 -6.16
C SER A 13 36.93 -12.52 -6.40
N ASP A 14 37.20 -13.34 -5.38
CA ASP A 14 37.07 -14.80 -5.42
C ASP A 14 35.65 -15.24 -5.81
N TYR A 15 34.63 -14.60 -5.23
CA TYR A 15 33.24 -14.89 -5.53
C TYR A 15 32.85 -14.51 -6.97
N ILE A 16 33.25 -13.31 -7.42
CA ILE A 16 33.00 -12.87 -8.81
C ILE A 16 33.63 -13.86 -9.79
N HIS A 17 34.90 -14.24 -9.59
CA HIS A 17 35.57 -15.23 -10.43
C HIS A 17 34.86 -16.59 -10.41
N ALA A 18 34.45 -17.07 -9.23
CA ALA A 18 33.74 -18.34 -9.10
C ALA A 18 32.37 -18.31 -9.81
N ARG A 19 31.67 -17.17 -9.78
CA ARG A 19 30.39 -16.98 -10.48
C ARG A 19 30.59 -16.94 -12.00
N THR A 20 31.55 -16.16 -12.50
CA THR A 20 31.87 -16.12 -13.93
C THR A 20 32.24 -17.50 -14.47
N ALA A 21 33.00 -18.28 -13.71
CA ALA A 21 33.34 -19.65 -14.10
C ALA A 21 32.12 -20.58 -14.13
N LEU A 22 31.18 -20.43 -13.19
CA LEU A 22 29.91 -21.16 -13.18
C LEU A 22 29.04 -20.80 -14.39
N ASP A 23 28.97 -19.52 -14.76
CA ASP A 23 28.18 -19.04 -15.89
C ASP A 23 28.78 -19.51 -17.22
N ALA A 24 30.11 -19.55 -17.33
CA ALA A 24 30.82 -20.04 -18.52
C ALA A 24 30.74 -21.57 -18.68
N ALA A 25 30.80 -22.32 -17.58
CA ALA A 25 30.77 -23.78 -17.58
C ALA A 25 29.91 -24.32 -16.41
N PRO A 26 28.58 -24.43 -16.59
CA PRO A 26 27.69 -24.91 -15.56
C PRO A 26 28.02 -26.34 -15.11
N GLY A 27 28.05 -26.58 -13.80
CA GLY A 27 28.29 -27.91 -13.24
C GLY A 27 28.31 -27.94 -11.72
N ALA A 28 28.13 -29.13 -11.13
CA ALA A 28 28.01 -29.30 -9.67
C ALA A 28 29.24 -28.76 -8.90
N ARG A 29 30.45 -28.97 -9.43
CA ARG A 29 31.69 -28.47 -8.82
C ARG A 29 31.81 -26.95 -8.88
N ALA A 30 31.45 -26.35 -10.01
CA ALA A 30 31.45 -24.89 -10.19
C ALA A 30 30.42 -24.24 -9.26
N ARG A 31 29.23 -24.84 -9.13
CA ARG A 31 28.19 -24.37 -8.22
C ARG A 31 28.64 -24.42 -6.76
N ALA A 32 29.19 -25.56 -6.33
CA ALA A 32 29.73 -25.68 -4.97
C ALA A 32 30.86 -24.69 -4.68
N ARG A 33 31.69 -24.32 -5.68
CA ARG A 33 32.73 -23.30 -5.54
C ARG A 33 32.12 -21.90 -5.37
N ALA A 34 31.13 -21.54 -6.18
CA ALA A 34 30.43 -20.27 -6.06
C ALA A 34 29.73 -20.15 -4.69
N ASP A 35 29.04 -21.20 -4.26
CA ASP A 35 28.32 -21.25 -2.98
C ASP A 35 29.28 -21.11 -1.78
N ARG A 36 30.42 -21.81 -1.79
CA ARG A 36 31.45 -21.64 -0.73
C ARG A 36 32.04 -20.24 -0.70
N SER A 37 32.30 -19.65 -1.86
CA SER A 37 32.86 -18.30 -1.96
C SER A 37 31.86 -17.26 -1.46
N PHE A 38 30.57 -17.44 -1.78
CA PHE A 38 29.48 -16.62 -1.26
C PHE A 38 29.31 -16.77 0.25
N ALA A 39 29.33 -18.00 0.78
CA ALA A 39 29.24 -18.27 2.20
C ALA A 39 30.37 -17.59 2.99
N ARG A 40 31.60 -17.59 2.45
CA ARG A 40 32.75 -16.88 3.03
C ARG A 40 32.52 -15.36 3.07
N LEU A 41 31.97 -14.78 2.00
CA LEU A 41 31.61 -13.36 1.96
C LEU A 41 30.56 -13.01 3.02
N VAL A 42 29.49 -13.80 3.10
CA VAL A 42 28.42 -13.62 4.10
C VAL A 42 29.00 -13.70 5.51
N ALA A 43 29.88 -14.66 5.78
CA ALA A 43 30.53 -14.81 7.09
C ALA A 43 31.37 -13.58 7.48
N LEU A 44 32.14 -13.01 6.55
CA LEU A 44 32.93 -11.79 6.79
C LEU A 44 32.05 -10.57 7.08
N LEU A 45 30.86 -10.50 6.46
CA LEU A 45 29.91 -9.40 6.65
C LEU A 45 28.92 -9.63 7.80
N GLY A 46 28.84 -10.85 8.34
CA GLY A 46 27.91 -11.22 9.42
C GLY A 46 27.88 -10.25 10.61
N PRO A 47 29.02 -9.82 11.18
CA PRO A 47 29.04 -8.82 12.24
C PRO A 47 28.41 -7.47 11.83
N ARG A 48 28.60 -7.05 10.58
CA ARG A 48 28.01 -5.81 10.05
C ARG A 48 26.51 -5.94 9.80
N ILE A 49 26.09 -7.08 9.26
CA ILE A 49 24.66 -7.38 9.08
C ILE A 49 23.96 -7.30 10.44
N ARG A 50 24.48 -7.99 11.47
CA ARG A 50 23.93 -7.92 12.84
C ARG A 50 23.89 -6.50 13.39
N TYR A 51 24.94 -5.72 13.16
CA TYR A 51 24.97 -4.32 13.58
C TYR A 51 23.86 -3.51 12.92
N PHE A 52 23.72 -3.58 11.59
CA PHE A 52 22.67 -2.84 10.88
C PHE A 52 21.28 -3.34 11.23
N THR A 53 21.05 -4.65 11.34
CA THR A 53 19.77 -5.21 11.81
C THR A 53 19.34 -4.57 13.13
N ARG A 54 20.26 -4.41 14.08
CA ARG A 54 19.96 -3.71 15.35
C ARG A 54 19.67 -2.23 15.15
N VAL A 55 20.49 -1.52 14.37
CA VAL A 55 20.33 -0.08 14.10
C VAL A 55 19.00 0.24 13.42
N TYR A 56 18.53 -0.64 12.54
CA TYR A 56 17.25 -0.50 11.85
C TYR A 56 16.04 -0.98 12.67
N GLY A 57 16.26 -1.48 13.89
CA GLY A 57 15.19 -1.95 14.78
C GLY A 57 14.56 -3.27 14.36
N LEU A 58 15.29 -4.12 13.63
CA LEU A 58 14.80 -5.36 13.02
C LEU A 58 15.28 -6.62 13.77
N SER A 59 15.47 -6.50 15.09
CA SER A 59 16.07 -7.60 15.89
C SER A 59 15.12 -8.79 16.08
N ASP A 60 13.82 -8.51 16.07
CA ASP A 60 12.71 -9.46 16.11
C ASP A 60 12.57 -10.27 14.81
N VAL A 61 13.01 -9.71 13.69
CA VAL A 61 13.02 -10.34 12.36
C VAL A 61 14.45 -10.52 11.81
N ALA A 62 15.39 -10.87 12.70
CA ALA A 62 16.81 -10.90 12.36
C ALA A 62 17.17 -11.89 11.24
N GLU A 63 16.41 -12.99 11.10
CA GLU A 63 16.59 -13.96 10.02
C GLU A 63 16.22 -13.36 8.66
N ASP A 64 15.07 -12.71 8.55
CA ASP A 64 14.63 -12.02 7.32
C ASP A 64 15.61 -10.90 6.95
N ALA A 65 16.08 -10.14 7.94
CA ALA A 65 17.10 -9.12 7.74
C ALA A 65 18.41 -9.72 7.18
N ALA A 66 18.82 -10.90 7.67
CA ALA A 66 19.98 -11.60 7.14
C ALA A 66 19.78 -12.10 5.70
N GLN A 67 18.60 -12.63 5.38
CA GLN A 67 18.26 -13.10 4.03
C GLN A 67 18.24 -11.94 3.03
N VAL A 68 17.58 -10.83 3.37
CA VAL A 68 17.55 -9.62 2.53
C VAL A 68 18.97 -9.06 2.32
N CYS A 69 19.80 -9.04 3.36
CA CYS A 69 21.22 -8.66 3.22
C CYS A 69 22.01 -9.63 2.34
N ALA A 70 21.75 -10.94 2.40
CA ALA A 70 22.41 -11.92 1.52
C ALA A 70 22.02 -11.70 0.05
N ILE A 71 20.75 -11.44 -0.24
CA ILE A 71 20.28 -11.10 -1.60
C ILE A 71 20.94 -9.80 -2.08
N ALA A 72 20.97 -8.78 -1.23
CA ALA A 72 21.61 -7.50 -1.53
C ALA A 72 23.10 -7.67 -1.82
N LEU A 73 23.80 -8.50 -1.03
CA LEU A 73 25.20 -8.83 -1.21
C LEU A 73 25.46 -9.53 -2.55
N HIS A 74 24.61 -10.48 -2.92
CA HIS A 74 24.70 -11.16 -4.20
C HIS A 74 24.58 -10.18 -5.37
N ARG A 75 23.56 -9.32 -5.37
CA ARG A 75 23.37 -8.27 -6.40
C ARG A 75 24.49 -7.24 -6.40
N ALA A 76 25.02 -6.89 -5.22
CA ALA A 76 26.13 -5.96 -5.08
C ALA A 76 27.39 -6.51 -5.75
N ALA A 77 27.70 -7.80 -5.57
CA ALA A 77 28.85 -8.42 -6.19
C ALA A 77 28.77 -8.40 -7.74
N GLU A 78 27.58 -8.56 -8.32
CA GLU A 78 27.39 -8.52 -9.78
C GLU A 78 27.69 -7.14 -10.40
N ARG A 79 27.47 -6.07 -9.63
CA ARG A 79 27.62 -4.68 -10.08
C ARG A 79 28.84 -3.99 -9.49
N TYR A 80 29.71 -4.74 -8.81
CA TYR A 80 30.82 -4.15 -8.08
C TYR A 80 31.91 -3.66 -9.04
N GLU A 81 32.26 -2.37 -8.92
CA GLU A 81 33.34 -1.75 -9.67
C GLU A 81 34.43 -1.22 -8.72
N PRO A 82 35.59 -1.91 -8.62
CA PRO A 82 36.66 -1.54 -7.69
C PRO A 82 37.24 -0.14 -7.91
N ARG A 83 37.14 0.39 -9.14
CA ARG A 83 37.64 1.72 -9.49
C ARG A 83 36.81 2.85 -8.88
N ARG A 84 35.52 2.60 -8.58
CA ARG A 84 34.60 3.62 -8.05
C ARG A 84 34.62 3.68 -6.53
N ALA A 85 34.65 2.53 -5.86
CA ALA A 85 34.67 2.46 -4.40
C ALA A 85 35.20 1.11 -3.92
N ARG A 86 35.64 1.08 -2.65
CA ARG A 86 35.87 -0.17 -1.91
C ARG A 86 34.55 -0.92 -1.71
N PHE A 87 34.61 -2.25 -1.73
CA PHE A 87 33.43 -3.10 -1.62
C PHE A 87 32.70 -2.89 -0.29
N THR A 88 33.44 -2.72 0.81
CA THR A 88 32.87 -2.40 2.13
C THR A 88 31.98 -1.16 2.08
N THR A 89 32.44 -0.10 1.42
CA THR A 89 31.68 1.13 1.25
C THR A 89 30.45 0.83 0.41
N TYR A 90 30.61 0.27 -0.78
CA TYR A 90 29.50 0.01 -1.68
C TYR A 90 28.41 -0.87 -1.06
N VAL A 91 28.78 -1.99 -0.43
CA VAL A 91 27.82 -2.94 0.16
C VAL A 91 27.10 -2.36 1.37
N ASN A 92 27.73 -1.48 2.15
CA ASN A 92 27.06 -0.81 3.27
C ASN A 92 25.88 0.06 2.79
N TRP A 93 25.99 0.68 1.62
CA TRP A 93 24.88 1.44 1.04
C TRP A 93 23.74 0.52 0.62
N GLN A 94 24.07 -0.65 0.04
CA GLN A 94 23.07 -1.65 -0.34
C GLN A 94 22.33 -2.19 0.89
N PHE A 95 23.05 -2.55 1.96
CA PHE A 95 22.44 -3.02 3.21
C PHE A 95 21.51 -1.98 3.83
N ARG A 96 21.92 -0.71 3.87
CA ARG A 96 21.07 0.36 4.39
C ARG A 96 19.77 0.52 3.60
N ALA A 97 19.84 0.49 2.27
CA ALA A 97 18.67 0.62 1.43
C ALA A 97 17.69 -0.55 1.62
N GLU A 98 18.21 -1.78 1.62
CA GLU A 98 17.40 -2.99 1.70
C GLU A 98 16.81 -3.21 3.09
N LEU A 99 17.55 -2.91 4.16
CA LEU A 99 17.02 -2.94 5.53
C LEU A 99 16.00 -1.82 5.79
N GLN A 100 16.19 -0.64 5.20
CA GLN A 100 15.18 0.42 5.26
C GLN A 100 13.89 0.00 4.53
N ALA A 101 14.01 -0.66 3.37
CA ALA A 101 12.87 -1.18 2.64
C ALA A 101 12.15 -2.29 3.42
N LEU A 102 12.89 -3.21 4.04
CA LEU A 102 12.32 -4.25 4.91
C LEU A 102 11.57 -3.63 6.09
N ARG A 103 12.20 -2.68 6.80
CA ARG A 103 11.57 -1.93 7.89
C ARG A 103 10.28 -1.25 7.43
N HIS A 104 10.29 -0.60 6.27
CA HIS A 104 9.11 0.09 5.76
C HIS A 104 7.97 -0.88 5.41
N ARG A 105 8.28 -2.06 4.87
CA ARG A 105 7.27 -3.10 4.57
C ARG A 105 6.66 -3.71 5.82
N LEU A 106 7.46 -3.93 6.86
CA LEU A 106 7.01 -4.57 8.09
C LEU A 106 6.33 -3.59 9.05
N HIS A 107 6.85 -2.36 9.14
CA HIS A 107 6.44 -1.39 10.16
C HIS A 107 5.80 -0.12 9.58
N GLY A 108 5.63 -0.02 8.26
CA GLY A 108 5.04 1.15 7.59
C GLY A 108 5.93 2.40 7.60
N ASP A 109 5.40 3.52 7.10
CA ASP A 109 6.00 4.83 7.32
C ASP A 109 5.67 5.31 8.73
N GLN A 110 6.66 5.33 9.62
CA GLN A 110 6.50 5.79 10.99
C GLN A 110 6.16 7.29 11.09
N ARG A 111 6.25 8.05 9.97
CA ARG A 111 5.80 9.45 9.90
C ARG A 111 4.28 9.60 9.82
N SER A 112 3.57 8.55 9.45
CA SER A 112 2.12 8.46 9.63
C SER A 112 1.86 7.96 11.04
N GLY A 113 1.82 8.90 12.00
CA GLY A 113 1.69 8.62 13.43
C GLY A 113 0.55 7.65 13.74
N GLY A 114 0.83 6.69 14.62
CA GLY A 114 -0.20 5.97 15.38
C GLY A 114 -0.24 4.44 15.24
N ARG A 115 0.42 3.83 14.24
CA ARG A 115 0.37 2.36 14.09
C ARG A 115 1.73 1.69 14.30
N ARG A 116 2.00 1.33 15.55
CA ARG A 116 2.89 0.21 15.86
C ARG A 116 2.20 -1.08 15.39
N CYS A 117 2.48 -1.51 14.17
CA CYS A 117 2.16 -2.86 13.67
C CYS A 117 3.50 -3.57 13.37
N ALA A 118 3.73 -4.84 13.72
CA ALA A 118 2.90 -5.82 14.39
C ALA A 118 3.82 -6.84 15.08
N ALA A 119 3.82 -6.86 16.41
CA ALA A 119 3.94 -8.12 17.12
C ALA A 119 2.50 -8.55 17.39
N THR A 120 2.07 -9.69 16.88
CA THR A 120 0.75 -10.26 17.19
C THR A 120 0.79 -10.70 18.65
N LEU A 121 0.50 -9.79 19.57
CA LEU A 121 0.38 -10.10 20.98
C LEU A 121 -1.03 -10.64 21.23
N PRO A 122 -1.19 -11.75 21.96
CA PRO A 122 -2.50 -12.20 22.42
C PRO A 122 -3.16 -11.09 23.24
N LEU A 123 -4.47 -10.89 23.04
CA LEU A 123 -5.26 -9.90 23.78
C LEU A 123 -5.10 -10.09 25.30
N ASP A 124 -5.09 -11.34 25.77
CA ASP A 124 -4.88 -11.70 27.17
C ASP A 124 -3.55 -11.17 27.75
N ALA A 125 -2.49 -11.11 26.93
CA ALA A 125 -1.18 -10.62 27.36
C ALA A 125 -1.12 -9.09 27.45
N LEU A 126 -1.99 -8.39 26.71
CA LEU A 126 -2.17 -6.93 26.78
C LEU A 126 -3.07 -6.56 27.97
N GLN A 127 -4.13 -7.34 28.20
CA GLN A 127 -5.02 -7.21 29.35
C GLN A 127 -4.30 -7.42 30.67
N ALA A 128 -3.46 -8.46 30.77
CA ALA A 128 -2.65 -8.71 31.97
C ALA A 128 -1.68 -7.58 32.33
N LYS A 129 -1.33 -6.72 31.36
CA LYS A 129 -0.45 -5.55 31.56
C LYS A 129 -1.22 -4.24 31.76
N GLY A 130 -2.56 -4.27 31.81
CA GLY A 130 -3.38 -3.07 31.93
C GLY A 130 -3.25 -2.13 30.73
N ALA A 131 -2.87 -2.65 29.56
CA ALA A 131 -2.67 -1.87 28.34
C ALA A 131 -3.90 -1.83 27.41
N ASP A 132 -5.03 -2.41 27.84
CA ASP A 132 -6.27 -2.52 27.05
C ASP A 132 -7.00 -1.16 26.92
N ASP A 133 -6.85 -0.27 27.91
CA ASP A 133 -7.47 1.07 27.89
C ASP A 133 -6.99 1.95 26.72
N TRP A 134 -5.82 1.65 26.14
CA TRP A 134 -5.29 2.35 24.97
C TRP A 134 -5.82 1.82 23.63
N LEU A 135 -6.56 0.70 23.63
CA LEU A 135 -7.19 0.10 22.44
C LEU A 135 -8.59 0.64 22.17
N ALA A 136 -9.25 1.18 23.20
CA ALA A 136 -10.57 1.78 23.08
C ALA A 136 -10.48 3.15 22.38
N ASP A 137 -10.68 3.16 21.07
CA ASP A 137 -10.92 4.38 20.32
C ASP A 137 -12.40 4.77 20.48
N ILE A 138 -12.66 5.75 21.35
CA ILE A 138 -14.00 6.28 21.64
C ILE A 138 -14.66 6.84 20.36
N GLU A 139 -13.88 7.26 19.36
CA GLU A 139 -14.39 7.78 18.11
C GLU A 139 -14.63 6.70 17.06
N ALA A 140 -14.19 5.45 17.28
CA ALA A 140 -14.30 4.38 16.28
C ALA A 140 -15.75 4.01 15.97
N GLU A 141 -16.60 3.88 17.00
CA GLU A 141 -18.03 3.60 16.85
C GLU A 141 -18.75 4.74 16.10
N PRO A 142 -18.72 6.01 16.56
CA PRO A 142 -19.42 7.09 15.87
C PRO A 142 -18.85 7.36 14.47
N ALA A 143 -17.55 7.16 14.23
CA ALA A 143 -16.96 7.28 12.90
C ALA A 143 -17.43 6.16 11.96
N THR A 144 -17.52 4.93 12.46
CA THR A 144 -18.02 3.77 11.69
C THR A 144 -19.49 3.93 11.34
N GLU A 145 -20.31 4.33 12.32
CA GLU A 145 -21.74 4.58 12.10
C GLU A 145 -21.96 5.69 11.07
N ARG A 146 -21.20 6.79 11.18
CA ARG A 146 -21.27 7.89 10.21
C ARG A 146 -20.88 7.44 8.80
N ALA A 147 -19.75 6.74 8.67
CA ALA A 147 -19.29 6.22 7.39
C ALA A 147 -20.30 5.22 6.77
N ALA A 148 -20.92 4.37 7.60
CA ALA A 148 -21.96 3.46 7.16
C ALA A 148 -23.22 4.21 6.71
N ALA A 149 -23.66 5.22 7.47
CA ALA A 149 -24.79 6.07 7.12
C ALA A 149 -24.54 6.83 5.81
N ASP A 150 -23.37 7.45 5.65
CA ASP A 150 -22.96 8.15 4.44
C ASP A 150 -22.93 7.20 3.23
N HIS A 151 -22.41 5.98 3.40
CA HIS A 151 -22.39 4.98 2.35
C HIS A 151 -23.80 4.54 1.93
N LEU A 152 -24.69 4.30 2.89
CA LEU A 152 -26.08 3.94 2.62
C LEU A 152 -26.84 5.08 1.95
N ALA A 153 -26.65 6.32 2.40
CA ALA A 153 -27.23 7.51 1.79
C ALA A 153 -26.77 7.69 0.33
N ALA A 154 -25.47 7.54 0.06
CA ALA A 154 -24.92 7.61 -1.29
C ALA A 154 -25.50 6.52 -2.20
N ARG A 155 -25.62 5.28 -1.72
CA ARG A 155 -26.23 4.19 -2.49
C ARG A 155 -27.71 4.40 -2.75
N ALA A 156 -28.43 4.95 -1.78
CA ALA A 156 -29.83 5.30 -1.93
C ALA A 156 -30.01 6.40 -2.99
N ALA A 157 -29.22 7.48 -2.91
CA ALA A 157 -29.23 8.55 -3.91
C ALA A 157 -28.94 8.01 -5.33
N ASP A 158 -27.94 7.14 -5.48
CA ASP A 158 -27.58 6.55 -6.77
C ASP A 158 -28.69 5.71 -7.39
N ARG A 159 -29.38 4.94 -6.55
CA ARG A 159 -30.54 4.17 -6.97
C ARG A 159 -31.68 5.07 -7.40
N LEU A 160 -32.03 6.08 -6.60
CA LEU A 160 -33.14 7.00 -6.90
C LEU A 160 -32.90 7.77 -8.20
N VAL A 161 -31.67 8.26 -8.43
CA VAL A 161 -31.30 8.96 -9.67
C VAL A 161 -31.37 8.02 -10.87
N ARG A 162 -30.89 6.78 -10.74
CA ARG A 162 -30.95 5.78 -11.82
C ARG A 162 -32.39 5.46 -12.22
N ASP A 163 -33.24 5.15 -11.24
CA ASP A 163 -34.64 4.80 -11.48
C ASP A 163 -35.38 5.99 -12.13
N TRP A 164 -35.12 7.21 -11.67
CA TRP A 164 -35.63 8.43 -12.29
C TRP A 164 -35.13 8.62 -13.74
N ALA A 165 -33.83 8.43 -13.97
CA ALA A 165 -33.23 8.58 -15.30
C ALA A 165 -33.79 7.57 -16.30
N ASP A 166 -34.05 6.34 -15.88
CA ASP A 166 -34.63 5.29 -16.72
C ASP A 166 -36.08 5.61 -17.14
N ARG A 167 -36.89 6.14 -16.21
CA ARG A 167 -38.23 6.66 -16.53
C ARG A 167 -38.15 7.86 -17.47
N ARG A 168 -37.25 8.80 -17.18
CA ARG A 168 -37.04 10.01 -17.98
C ARG A 168 -36.59 9.68 -19.40
N ARG A 169 -35.69 8.71 -19.56
CA ARG A 169 -35.20 8.22 -20.86
C ARG A 169 -36.31 7.54 -21.66
N SER A 170 -37.15 6.75 -20.99
CA SER A 170 -38.31 6.11 -21.61
C SER A 170 -39.34 7.11 -22.13
N ALA A 171 -39.55 8.23 -21.42
CA ALA A 171 -40.43 9.32 -21.86
C ALA A 171 -39.87 10.16 -23.03
N LEU A 172 -38.56 10.08 -23.31
CA LEU A 172 -37.86 10.91 -24.30
C LEU A 172 -37.51 10.16 -25.61
N ARG A 173 -38.07 8.96 -25.83
CA ARG A 173 -37.81 8.13 -27.02
C ARG A 173 -38.05 8.95 -28.31
N GLY A 174 -36.97 9.25 -29.05
CA GLY A 174 -37.01 9.94 -30.35
C GLY A 174 -35.87 10.92 -30.66
N ARG A 175 -35.04 11.33 -29.68
CA ARG A 175 -33.99 12.37 -29.87
C ARG A 175 -32.64 11.90 -29.32
N ARG A 176 -31.84 11.18 -30.11
CA ARG A 176 -30.88 10.19 -29.54
C ARG A 176 -29.56 10.69 -28.94
N ALA A 177 -28.91 11.74 -29.45
CA ALA A 177 -27.56 12.11 -28.96
C ALA A 177 -27.53 13.30 -27.98
N ARG A 178 -28.10 14.45 -28.36
CA ARG A 178 -28.13 15.66 -27.51
C ARG A 178 -28.94 15.50 -26.22
N VAL A 179 -29.86 14.53 -26.18
CA VAL A 179 -30.67 14.23 -24.99
C VAL A 179 -29.91 13.38 -23.98
N ALA A 180 -28.97 12.53 -24.41
CA ALA A 180 -28.18 11.71 -23.49
C ALA A 180 -27.26 12.60 -22.63
N ALA A 181 -26.45 13.45 -23.26
CA ALA A 181 -25.57 14.38 -22.54
C ALA A 181 -26.33 15.34 -21.60
N ARG A 182 -27.52 15.79 -22.01
CA ARG A 182 -28.39 16.60 -21.16
C ARG A 182 -28.92 15.80 -19.97
N LEU A 183 -29.35 14.56 -20.19
CA LEU A 183 -29.84 13.69 -19.12
C LEU A 183 -28.74 13.40 -18.10
N ASP A 184 -27.50 13.16 -18.55
CA ASP A 184 -26.36 12.92 -17.67
C ASP A 184 -26.06 14.15 -16.80
N ALA A 185 -26.12 15.36 -17.39
CA ALA A 185 -25.99 16.61 -16.65
C ALA A 185 -27.12 16.81 -15.62
N GLU A 186 -28.38 16.51 -15.99
CA GLU A 186 -29.52 16.56 -15.07
C GLU A 186 -29.36 15.50 -13.94
N CYS A 187 -28.86 14.29 -14.23
CA CYS A 187 -28.59 13.25 -13.23
C CYS A 187 -27.51 13.68 -12.22
N ALA A 188 -26.41 14.27 -12.71
CA ALA A 188 -25.34 14.75 -11.85
C ALA A 188 -25.83 15.87 -10.91
N LEU A 189 -26.68 16.78 -11.42
CA LEU A 189 -27.30 17.83 -10.63
C LEU A 189 -28.21 17.27 -9.53
N VAL A 190 -29.10 16.34 -9.87
CA VAL A 190 -30.02 15.73 -8.89
C VAL A 190 -29.27 14.93 -7.83
N ARG A 191 -28.20 14.18 -8.22
CA ARG A 191 -27.35 13.45 -7.28
C ARG A 191 -26.70 14.36 -6.26
N ARG A 192 -26.07 15.46 -6.69
CA ARG A 192 -25.44 16.44 -5.77
C ARG A 192 -26.43 17.02 -4.78
N HIS A 193 -27.66 17.29 -5.24
CA HIS A 193 -28.71 17.80 -4.36
C HIS A 193 -29.17 16.76 -3.33
N LEU A 194 -29.31 15.49 -3.72
CA LEU A 194 -29.66 14.40 -2.80
C LEU A 194 -28.54 14.08 -1.79
N ALA A 195 -27.27 14.29 -2.17
CA ALA A 195 -26.12 14.11 -1.30
C ALA A 195 -25.93 15.26 -0.28
N GLY A 196 -26.67 16.37 -0.43
CA GLY A 196 -26.52 17.55 0.43
C GLY A 196 -25.27 18.40 0.14
N ASP A 197 -24.59 18.15 -0.98
CA ASP A 197 -23.33 18.81 -1.35
C ASP A 197 -23.50 20.31 -1.68
N GLU A 198 -24.72 20.75 -2.01
CA GLU A 198 -24.98 22.11 -2.47
C GLU A 198 -26.32 22.67 -1.93
N PRO A 199 -26.31 23.83 -1.24
CA PRO A 199 -27.54 24.45 -0.77
C PRO A 199 -28.40 24.91 -1.95
N PRO A 200 -29.74 24.73 -1.91
CA PRO A 200 -30.64 25.01 -3.02
C PRO A 200 -30.59 26.45 -3.54
N ASP A 201 -30.14 27.39 -2.71
CA ASP A 201 -30.08 28.83 -3.02
C ASP A 201 -28.96 29.21 -4.00
N ARG A 202 -27.96 28.34 -4.21
CA ARG A 202 -26.89 28.56 -5.19
C ARG A 202 -27.23 28.12 -6.61
N LEU A 203 -28.34 27.42 -6.80
CA LEU A 203 -28.76 26.93 -8.11
C LEU A 203 -29.41 28.05 -8.94
N ARG A 204 -29.14 28.05 -10.25
CA ARG A 204 -29.88 28.86 -11.22
C ARG A 204 -31.33 28.41 -11.26
N GLU A 205 -32.25 29.29 -11.64
CA GLU A 205 -33.69 28.97 -11.64
C GLU A 205 -34.03 27.76 -12.54
N SER A 206 -33.33 27.60 -13.66
CA SER A 206 -33.47 26.43 -14.53
C SER A 206 -33.11 25.12 -13.83
N ASP A 207 -32.05 25.13 -13.02
CA ASP A 207 -31.54 23.96 -12.30
C ASP A 207 -32.46 23.62 -11.14
N ARG A 208 -32.99 24.64 -10.44
CA ARG A 208 -34.03 24.46 -9.42
C ARG A 208 -35.27 23.78 -9.98
N HIS A 209 -35.71 24.18 -11.17
CA HIS A 209 -36.87 23.56 -11.81
C HIS A 209 -36.61 22.09 -12.16
N VAL A 210 -35.41 21.75 -12.65
CA VAL A 210 -35.00 20.36 -12.92
C VAL A 210 -35.03 19.53 -11.64
N VAL A 211 -34.41 20.02 -10.57
CA VAL A 211 -34.34 19.34 -9.27
C VAL A 211 -35.74 19.14 -8.68
N ARG A 212 -36.58 20.18 -8.62
CA ARG A 212 -37.97 20.09 -8.11
C ARG A 212 -38.78 19.03 -8.85
N ARG A 213 -38.69 19.02 -10.19
CA ARG A 213 -39.38 18.03 -11.02
C ARG A 213 -38.86 16.61 -10.76
N ALA A 214 -37.55 16.44 -10.62
CA ALA A 214 -36.95 15.14 -10.33
C ALA A 214 -37.38 14.62 -8.96
N ILE A 215 -37.32 15.45 -7.92
CA ILE A 215 -37.76 15.10 -6.56
C ILE A 215 -39.24 14.72 -6.54
N ALA A 216 -40.10 15.52 -7.19
CA ALA A 216 -41.53 15.19 -7.28
C ALA A 216 -41.77 13.86 -7.99
N ASP A 217 -41.01 13.54 -9.03
CA ASP A 217 -41.10 12.25 -9.70
C ASP A 217 -40.62 11.10 -8.81
N ILE A 218 -39.46 11.26 -8.16
CA ILE A 218 -38.91 10.28 -7.24
C ILE A 218 -39.89 10.00 -6.10
N ALA A 219 -40.43 11.03 -5.45
CA ALA A 219 -41.39 10.90 -4.37
C ALA A 219 -42.66 10.14 -4.79
N ARG A 220 -43.19 10.41 -6.01
CA ARG A 220 -44.35 9.70 -6.55
C ARG A 220 -44.12 8.21 -6.75
N HIS A 221 -42.88 7.78 -7.02
CA HIS A 221 -42.54 6.40 -7.34
C HIS A 221 -41.78 5.67 -6.20
N ALA A 222 -41.40 6.38 -5.14
CA ALA A 222 -40.77 5.81 -3.95
C ALA A 222 -41.78 5.29 -2.92
N ALA A 223 -43.07 5.67 -3.03
CA ALA A 223 -44.10 5.13 -2.16
C ALA A 223 -44.30 3.63 -2.44
N PRO A 224 -44.31 2.76 -1.41
CA PRO A 224 -44.68 1.37 -1.61
C PRO A 224 -46.09 1.33 -2.19
N GLN A 225 -46.28 0.59 -3.28
CA GLN A 225 -47.62 0.24 -3.74
C GLN A 225 -48.29 -0.46 -2.55
N ARG A 226 -49.33 0.17 -1.98
CA ARG A 226 -50.19 -0.49 -0.99
C ARG A 226 -50.81 -1.68 -1.73
N GLY A 227 -50.27 -2.87 -1.49
CA GLY A 227 -50.80 -4.11 -2.02
C GLY A 227 -52.23 -4.29 -1.53
N HIS A 228 -53.13 -4.58 -2.49
CA HIS A 228 -54.43 -5.18 -2.22
C HIS A 228 -54.26 -6.65 -1.86
#